data_AF-A0A2T2S1J4-F1
#
_entry.id   AF-A0A2T2S1J4-F1
#
_cell.length_a   1.000
_cell.length_b   1.000
_cell.length_c   1.000
_cell.angle_alpha   90.00
_cell.angle_beta   90.00
_cell.angle_gamma   90.00
#
_symmetry.space_group_name_H-M   'P 1'
#
loop_
_entity.id
_entity.type
_entity.pdbx_description
1 polymer ?
#
loop_
_entity_poly.entity_id
_entity_poly.type
_entity_poly.pdbx_seq_one_letter_code
_entity_poly.pdbx_strand_id
1 'polypeptide(L)'
;MLFVWGPASAAMYLSWDGRREAADGRIQQAYAQWLNAGELVPWDPTYPVVAGFYLLRLRQAADSPAQARQLTETAHRHFQTAVVLAPNDANFRYNLGHISLMLDQPERAQQALGRATQLAPRNVLYHYYWLARAYQRQDRMEAAVTALTLQGLVDPQFLTLPLWSNPELAPLQAPVLQRTLSHLEALLAAMPTGHRHYNALYERILLLRWWHDRPLPPIKRERLTPAAYVALLGEREPQAAIARLNRELAQVEGPQQPPELLLLRAWLDLQQYLDAYRQAQRSSTRAGESQPIPDLGRRIRQHRDFKAWLRSVEPQPRQFQTTNLGAYTYRNRNIAINPLIPDGVGLYPLAQRTGLYAAATNFPAIFPRLDRRIDRLRSERLGLPHPTARSGSRFEIPEQRSRAASGKP
;
A
#
# COMPACT_ATOMS: atom_id res chain seq x y z
N MET A 1 10.71 40.21 1.16
CA MET A 1 10.48 39.01 0.31
C MET A 1 11.78 38.35 -0.18
N LEU A 2 12.84 39.09 -0.57
CA LEU A 2 14.13 38.52 -1.02
C LEU A 2 14.83 37.60 0.01
N PHE A 3 14.67 37.85 1.32
CA PHE A 3 15.33 37.10 2.40
C PHE A 3 14.92 35.62 2.56
N VAL A 4 13.77 35.20 2.00
CA VAL A 4 13.31 33.80 2.09
C VAL A 4 13.58 33.03 0.79
N TRP A 5 13.49 33.70 -0.36
CA TRP A 5 13.60 33.06 -1.67
C TRP A 5 15.04 32.78 -2.11
N GLY A 6 15.99 33.62 -1.69
CA GLY A 6 17.43 33.40 -1.96
C GLY A 6 17.94 32.10 -1.32
N PRO A 7 17.82 31.94 0.01
CA PRO A 7 18.23 30.71 0.71
C PRO A 7 17.48 29.47 0.21
N ALA A 8 16.17 29.57 -0.04
CA ALA A 8 15.39 28.44 -0.58
C ALA A 8 15.87 28.01 -1.98
N SER A 9 16.15 28.97 -2.87
CA SER A 9 16.69 28.67 -4.21
C SER A 9 18.07 28.02 -4.13
N ALA A 10 18.94 28.54 -3.26
CA ALA A 10 20.26 27.96 -3.02
C ALA A 10 20.17 26.54 -2.44
N ALA A 11 19.29 26.31 -1.46
CA ALA A 11 19.04 24.99 -0.91
C ALA A 11 18.48 24.00 -1.95
N MET A 12 17.61 24.45 -2.85
CA MET A 12 17.13 23.64 -3.98
C MET A 12 18.25 23.26 -4.93
N TYR A 13 19.17 24.19 -5.23
CA TYR A 13 20.34 23.93 -6.06
C TYR A 13 21.27 22.90 -5.41
N LEU A 14 21.63 23.08 -4.14
CA LEU A 14 22.44 22.13 -3.38
C LEU A 14 21.79 20.74 -3.36
N SER A 15 20.48 20.64 -3.17
CA SER A 15 19.79 19.35 -3.22
C SER A 15 19.71 18.74 -4.63
N TRP A 16 19.72 19.53 -5.69
CA TRP A 16 19.82 19.02 -7.05
C TRP A 16 21.23 18.46 -7.30
N ASP A 17 22.25 19.21 -6.91
CA ASP A 17 23.65 18.80 -6.98
C ASP A 17 23.88 17.50 -6.20
N GLY A 18 23.41 17.43 -4.95
CA GLY A 18 23.50 16.21 -4.14
C GLY A 18 22.85 14.99 -4.79
N ARG A 19 21.73 15.14 -5.52
CA ARG A 19 21.15 14.00 -6.26
C ARG A 19 22.01 13.56 -7.44
N ARG A 20 22.65 14.48 -8.15
CA ARG A 20 23.60 14.17 -9.20
C ARG A 20 24.81 13.42 -8.62
N GLU A 21 25.38 13.95 -7.54
CA GLU A 21 26.48 13.30 -6.81
C GLU A 21 26.10 11.87 -6.37
N ALA A 22 24.88 11.69 -5.88
CA ALA A 22 24.37 10.38 -5.51
C ALA A 22 24.12 9.42 -6.69
N ALA A 23 23.68 9.95 -7.84
CA ALA A 23 23.53 9.17 -9.06
C ALA A 23 24.89 8.67 -9.56
N ASP A 24 25.94 9.47 -9.37
CA ASP A 24 27.33 9.15 -9.68
C ASP A 24 28.00 8.26 -8.60
N GLY A 25 27.26 7.84 -7.57
CA GLY A 25 27.78 7.00 -6.48
C GLY A 25 28.57 7.74 -5.40
N ARG A 26 28.69 9.07 -5.48
CA ARG A 26 29.41 9.93 -4.51
C ARG A 26 28.50 10.30 -3.32
N ILE A 27 28.04 9.28 -2.61
CA ILE A 27 26.98 9.43 -1.57
C ILE A 27 27.40 10.31 -0.38
N GLN A 28 28.69 10.35 -0.02
CA GLN A 28 29.19 11.23 1.05
C GLN A 28 29.13 12.72 0.66
N GLN A 29 29.50 13.03 -0.58
CA GLN A 29 29.42 14.40 -1.11
C GLN A 29 27.95 14.82 -1.22
N ALA A 30 27.11 13.91 -1.72
CA ALA A 30 25.68 14.10 -1.76
C ALA A 30 25.08 14.45 -0.39
N TYR A 31 25.45 13.68 0.65
CA TYR A 31 25.05 13.93 2.03
C TYR A 31 25.43 15.32 2.53
N ALA A 32 26.67 15.77 2.27
CA ALA A 32 27.12 17.10 2.63
C ALA A 32 26.26 18.21 1.97
N GLN A 33 25.87 18.04 0.70
CA GLN A 33 25.01 19.01 0.02
C GLN A 33 23.64 19.15 0.69
N TRP A 34 23.03 18.06 1.16
CA TRP A 34 21.73 18.14 1.86
C TRP A 34 21.84 18.70 3.28
N LEU A 35 22.97 18.51 3.96
CA LEU A 35 23.23 19.19 5.23
C LEU A 35 23.31 20.71 5.02
N ASN A 36 24.14 21.15 4.07
CA ASN A 36 24.28 22.57 3.74
C ASN A 36 22.95 23.17 3.30
N ALA A 37 22.15 22.43 2.51
CA ALA A 37 20.82 22.87 2.12
C ALA A 37 19.89 23.04 3.33
N GLY A 38 19.91 22.11 4.29
CA GLY A 38 19.12 22.19 5.52
C GLY A 38 19.54 23.36 6.43
N GLU A 39 20.82 23.72 6.45
CA GLU A 39 21.31 24.90 7.19
C GLU A 39 20.79 26.22 6.62
N LEU A 40 20.65 26.31 5.29
CA LEU A 40 20.10 27.51 4.63
C LEU A 40 18.60 27.69 4.86
N VAL A 41 17.86 26.59 5.06
CA VAL A 41 16.40 26.59 5.27
C VAL A 41 16.01 25.66 6.42
N PRO A 42 16.36 26.01 7.68
CA PRO A 42 16.18 25.13 8.84
C PRO A 42 14.71 24.82 9.18
N TRP A 43 13.75 25.52 8.56
CA TRP A 43 12.32 25.26 8.70
C TRP A 43 11.80 24.19 7.73
N ASP A 44 12.55 23.84 6.68
CA ASP A 44 12.11 22.88 5.66
C ASP A 44 12.46 21.45 6.12
N PRO A 45 11.45 20.59 6.41
CA PRO A 45 11.70 19.22 6.86
C PRO A 45 12.26 18.31 5.77
N THR A 46 12.27 18.74 4.51
CA THR A 46 12.57 17.87 3.37
C THR A 46 14.05 17.47 3.34
N TYR A 47 14.96 18.40 3.63
CA TYR A 47 16.41 18.15 3.60
C TYR A 47 16.90 17.14 4.64
N PRO A 48 16.54 17.24 5.94
CA PRO A 48 16.92 16.21 6.91
C PRO A 48 16.34 14.84 6.51
N VAL A 49 15.11 14.78 5.98
CA VAL A 49 14.54 13.50 5.51
C VAL A 49 15.38 12.89 4.40
N VAL A 50 15.78 13.66 3.39
CA VAL A 50 16.65 13.17 2.31
C VAL A 50 17.99 12.69 2.86
N ALA A 51 18.65 13.50 3.69
CA ALA A 51 19.88 13.11 4.35
C ALA A 51 19.73 11.77 5.09
N GLY A 52 18.64 11.60 5.84
CA GLY A 52 18.29 10.36 6.52
C GLY A 52 18.15 9.17 5.58
N PHE A 53 17.44 9.31 4.46
CA PHE A 53 17.31 8.24 3.46
C PHE A 53 18.64 7.82 2.83
N TYR A 54 19.51 8.78 2.54
CA TYR A 54 20.83 8.48 1.98
C TYR A 54 21.76 7.82 2.98
N LEU A 55 21.68 8.16 4.27
CA LEU A 55 22.37 7.43 5.33
C LEU A 55 21.89 5.97 5.43
N LEU A 56 20.59 5.71 5.25
CA LEU A 56 20.06 4.35 5.21
C LEU A 56 20.51 3.58 3.96
N ARG A 57 20.79 4.27 2.84
CA ARG A 57 21.42 3.66 1.67
C ARG A 57 22.90 3.33 1.93
N LEU A 58 23.65 4.25 2.55
CA LEU A 58 25.02 3.99 2.98
C LEU A 58 25.12 2.81 3.94
N ARG A 59 24.14 2.68 4.84
CA ARG A 59 24.03 1.54 5.77
C ARG A 59 24.02 0.19 5.05
N GLN A 60 23.40 0.09 3.87
CA GLN A 60 23.35 -1.17 3.11
C GLN A 60 24.75 -1.60 2.62
N ALA A 61 25.67 -0.66 2.47
CA ALA A 61 27.06 -0.89 2.06
C ALA A 61 28.05 -0.73 3.23
N ALA A 62 27.58 -0.79 4.48
CA ALA A 62 28.46 -0.61 5.64
C ALA A 62 29.38 -1.82 5.83
N ASP A 63 30.65 -1.54 6.13
CA ASP A 63 31.72 -2.52 6.32
C ASP A 63 31.60 -3.29 7.65
N SER A 64 30.84 -2.74 8.62
CA SER A 64 30.64 -3.36 9.93
C SER A 64 29.26 -3.10 10.53
N PRO A 65 28.76 -3.98 11.42
CA PRO A 65 27.53 -3.74 12.17
C PRO A 65 27.56 -2.44 13.01
N ALA A 66 28.72 -2.06 13.54
CA ALA A 66 28.89 -0.82 14.30
C ALA A 66 28.69 0.41 13.41
N GLN A 67 29.30 0.42 12.22
CA GLN A 67 29.10 1.49 11.25
C GLN A 67 27.65 1.55 10.76
N ALA A 68 27.03 0.40 10.47
CA ALA A 68 25.62 0.31 10.12
C ALA A 68 24.71 0.90 11.21
N ARG A 69 25.02 0.60 12.48
CA ARG A 69 24.30 1.16 13.64
C ARG A 69 24.47 2.68 13.73
N GLN A 70 25.69 3.19 13.63
CA GLN A 70 25.98 4.63 13.66
C GLN A 70 25.27 5.41 12.54
N LEU A 71 25.25 4.85 11.32
CA LEU A 71 24.51 5.42 10.18
C LEU A 71 23.01 5.43 10.47
N THR A 72 22.48 4.36 11.07
CA THR A 72 21.06 4.27 11.45
C THR A 72 20.70 5.28 12.55
N GLU A 73 21.55 5.46 13.57
CA GLU A 73 21.36 6.43 14.65
C GLU A 73 21.41 7.88 14.13
N THR A 74 22.30 8.14 13.17
CA THR A 74 22.36 9.46 12.52
C THR A 74 21.15 9.71 11.62
N ALA A 75 20.70 8.71 10.87
CA ALA A 75 19.45 8.80 10.11
C ALA A 75 18.27 9.07 11.05
N HIS A 76 18.17 8.35 12.17
CA HIS A 76 17.12 8.54 13.17
C HIS A 76 17.05 10.00 13.66
N ARG A 77 18.19 10.63 13.99
CA ARG A 77 18.24 12.05 14.39
C ARG A 77 17.67 12.98 13.31
N HIS A 78 17.99 12.74 12.04
CA HIS A 78 17.43 13.53 10.94
C HIS A 78 15.91 13.36 10.81
N PHE A 79 15.39 12.13 10.94
CA PHE A 79 13.94 11.92 10.93
C PHE A 79 13.24 12.50 12.17
N GLN A 80 13.92 12.55 13.33
CA GLN A 80 13.40 13.28 14.50
C GLN A 80 13.26 14.77 14.20
N THR A 81 14.28 15.40 13.61
CA THR A 81 14.21 16.81 13.18
C THR A 81 13.04 17.04 12.23
N ALA A 82 12.85 16.16 11.24
CA ALA A 82 11.74 16.25 10.30
C ALA A 82 10.37 16.17 10.98
N VAL A 83 10.20 15.30 11.97
CA VAL A 83 8.96 15.17 12.75
C VAL A 83 8.73 16.39 13.65
N VAL A 84 9.78 17.04 14.15
CA VAL A 84 9.66 18.32 14.90
C VAL A 84 9.19 19.44 13.97
N LEU A 85 9.77 19.54 12.78
CA LEU A 85 9.44 20.56 11.78
C LEU A 85 8.04 20.37 11.15
N ALA A 86 7.61 19.11 10.97
CA ALA A 86 6.31 18.75 10.42
C ALA A 86 5.59 17.70 11.29
N PRO A 87 5.04 18.09 12.46
CA PRO A 87 4.51 17.14 13.44
C PRO A 87 3.22 16.43 13.02
N ASN A 88 2.57 16.87 11.95
CA ASN A 88 1.36 16.24 11.41
C ASN A 88 1.61 15.48 10.10
N ASP A 89 2.87 15.30 9.69
CA ASP A 89 3.21 14.42 8.57
C ASP A 89 3.22 12.96 9.02
N ALA A 90 2.27 12.18 8.50
CA ALA A 90 2.15 10.77 8.84
C ALA A 90 3.33 9.93 8.30
N ASN A 91 3.92 10.31 7.17
CA ASN A 91 5.01 9.57 6.53
C ASN A 91 6.33 9.78 7.27
N PHE A 92 6.61 10.99 7.77
CA PHE A 92 7.81 11.24 8.59
C PHE A 92 7.75 10.47 9.90
N ARG A 93 6.58 10.45 10.54
CA ARG A 93 6.35 9.64 11.75
C ARG A 93 6.47 8.15 11.49
N TYR A 94 5.95 7.71 10.35
CA TYR A 94 6.11 6.34 9.90
C TYR A 94 7.60 5.96 9.73
N ASN A 95 8.37 6.76 9.00
CA ASN A 95 9.79 6.51 8.78
C ASN A 95 10.57 6.51 10.09
N LEU A 96 10.31 7.48 10.97
CA LEU A 96 10.91 7.55 12.30
C LEU A 96 10.64 6.26 13.11
N GLY A 97 9.40 5.78 13.09
CA GLY A 97 9.05 4.56 13.82
C GLY A 97 9.67 3.29 13.21
N HIS A 98 9.76 3.19 11.89
CA HIS A 98 10.47 2.09 11.24
C HIS A 98 11.97 2.11 11.61
N ILE A 99 12.62 3.27 11.57
CA ILE A 99 14.04 3.39 11.96
C ILE A 99 14.23 3.09 13.44
N SER A 100 13.27 3.45 14.29
CA SER A 100 13.29 3.06 15.71
C SER A 100 13.29 1.53 15.87
N LEU A 101 12.56 0.78 15.04
CA LEU A 101 12.66 -0.69 15.03
C LEU A 101 14.02 -1.19 14.54
N MET A 102 14.64 -0.52 13.56
CA MET A 102 16.00 -0.87 13.14
C MET A 102 17.03 -0.70 14.26
N LEU A 103 16.78 0.23 15.19
CA LEU A 103 17.60 0.49 16.38
C LEU A 103 17.19 -0.31 17.61
N ASP A 104 16.23 -1.23 17.47
CA ASP A 104 15.67 -2.03 18.56
C ASP A 104 15.07 -1.19 19.70
N GLN A 105 14.29 -0.16 19.32
CA GLN A 105 13.59 0.75 20.22
C GLN A 105 12.07 0.63 20.00
N PRO A 106 11.45 -0.48 20.40
CA PRO A 106 10.07 -0.78 20.03
C PRO A 106 9.03 0.14 20.67
N GLU A 107 9.30 0.74 21.83
CA GLU A 107 8.40 1.72 22.48
C GLU A 107 8.35 3.03 21.69
N ARG A 108 9.52 3.52 21.26
CA ARG A 108 9.62 4.72 20.40
C ARG A 108 8.97 4.47 19.05
N ALA A 109 9.19 3.28 18.49
CA ALA A 109 8.52 2.85 17.28
C ALA A 109 6.99 2.89 17.42
N GLN A 110 6.45 2.29 18.48
CA GLN A 110 5.01 2.28 18.75
C GLN A 110 4.45 3.69 18.85
N GLN A 111 5.12 4.63 19.54
CA GLN A 111 4.67 6.01 19.66
C GLN A 111 4.61 6.70 18.29
N ALA A 112 5.68 6.60 17.50
CA ALA A 112 5.77 7.23 16.20
C ALA A 112 4.76 6.63 15.19
N LEU A 113 4.71 5.30 15.09
CA LEU A 113 3.80 4.57 14.21
C LEU A 113 2.34 4.72 14.65
N GLY A 114 2.07 4.69 15.95
CA GLY A 114 0.74 4.95 16.51
C GLY A 114 0.22 6.30 16.05
N ARG A 115 1.03 7.36 16.15
CA ARG A 115 0.65 8.69 15.65
C ARG A 115 0.54 8.74 14.11
N ALA A 116 1.38 8.03 13.38
CA ALA A 116 1.25 7.91 11.91
C ALA A 116 -0.09 7.28 11.50
N THR A 117 -0.54 6.23 12.21
CA THR A 117 -1.84 5.60 11.94
C THR A 117 -3.01 6.49 12.35
N GLN A 118 -2.86 7.34 13.37
CA GLN A 118 -3.88 8.33 13.75
C GLN A 118 -4.07 9.41 12.68
N LEU A 119 -2.98 9.92 12.11
CA LEU A 119 -2.99 10.98 11.09
C LEU A 119 -3.45 10.47 9.72
N ALA A 120 -3.06 9.25 9.35
CA ALA A 120 -3.42 8.65 8.07
C ALA A 120 -3.95 7.21 8.27
N PRO A 121 -5.20 7.05 8.74
CA PRO A 121 -5.79 5.75 9.13
C PRO A 121 -5.92 4.75 7.99
N ARG A 122 -5.93 5.19 6.74
CA ARG A 122 -6.04 4.34 5.54
C ARG A 122 -4.87 4.53 4.59
N ASN A 123 -3.70 4.82 5.15
CA ASN A 123 -2.47 4.91 4.37
C ASN A 123 -2.07 3.51 3.83
N VAL A 124 -1.72 3.46 2.55
CA VAL A 124 -1.31 2.23 1.86
C VAL A 124 0.12 1.80 2.18
N LEU A 125 0.92 2.64 2.85
CA LEU A 125 2.33 2.40 3.20
C LEU A 125 2.52 1.50 4.42
N TYR A 126 1.60 0.57 4.67
CA TYR A 126 1.74 -0.46 5.70
C TYR A 126 1.98 0.05 7.14
N HIS A 127 1.43 1.21 7.49
CA HIS A 127 1.64 1.83 8.82
C HIS A 127 1.22 0.90 9.96
N TYR A 128 0.10 0.18 9.81
CA TYR A 128 -0.37 -0.75 10.85
C TYR A 128 0.46 -2.03 10.92
N TYR A 129 1.00 -2.51 9.80
CA TYR A 129 1.92 -3.64 9.81
C TYR A 129 3.16 -3.35 10.66
N TRP A 130 3.78 -2.18 10.48
CA TRP A 130 4.94 -1.82 11.31
C TRP A 130 4.57 -1.56 12.76
N LEU A 131 3.39 -0.98 13.01
CA LEU A 131 2.88 -0.87 14.37
C LEU A 131 2.72 -2.26 15.01
N ALA A 132 2.28 -3.27 14.24
CA ALA A 132 2.23 -4.65 14.70
C ALA A 132 3.62 -5.21 15.01
N ARG A 133 4.63 -4.97 14.15
CA ARG A 133 6.03 -5.36 14.43
C ARG A 133 6.55 -4.73 15.73
N ALA A 134 6.22 -3.47 15.98
CA ALA A 134 6.56 -2.80 17.25
C ALA A 134 5.89 -3.49 18.45
N TYR A 135 4.62 -3.87 18.34
CA TYR A 135 3.94 -4.63 19.38
C TYR A 135 4.51 -6.04 19.57
N GLN A 136 4.90 -6.74 18.49
CA GLN A 136 5.53 -8.07 18.59
C GLN A 136 6.85 -8.00 19.37
N ARG A 137 7.68 -6.99 19.13
CA ARG A 137 8.93 -6.79 19.88
C ARG A 137 8.74 -6.40 21.35
N GLN A 138 7.52 -6.01 21.74
CA GLN A 138 7.13 -5.77 23.13
C GLN A 138 6.37 -6.96 23.73
N ASP A 139 6.31 -8.10 23.04
CA ASP A 139 5.50 -9.28 23.42
C ASP A 139 3.99 -9.01 23.55
N ARG A 140 3.48 -7.94 22.92
CA ARG A 140 2.07 -7.54 22.96
C ARG A 140 1.28 -8.16 21.81
N MET A 141 1.12 -9.47 21.84
CA MET A 141 0.60 -10.23 20.69
C MET A 141 -0.82 -9.84 20.26
N GLU A 142 -1.74 -9.62 21.20
CA GLU A 142 -3.11 -9.19 20.87
C GLU A 142 -3.17 -7.81 20.19
N ALA A 143 -2.27 -6.90 20.58
CA ALA A 143 -2.14 -5.60 19.94
C ALA A 143 -1.55 -5.74 18.53
N ALA A 144 -0.58 -6.65 18.34
CA ALA A 144 -0.04 -6.97 17.02
C ALA A 144 -1.11 -7.55 16.08
N VAL A 145 -1.90 -8.54 16.54
CA VAL A 145 -3.00 -9.12 15.76
C VAL A 145 -4.06 -8.06 15.41
N THR A 146 -4.41 -7.19 16.36
CA THR A 146 -5.32 -6.06 16.10
C THR A 146 -4.76 -5.11 15.04
N ALA A 147 -3.47 -4.74 15.13
CA ALA A 147 -2.84 -3.86 14.16
C ALA A 147 -2.78 -4.51 12.76
N LEU A 148 -2.42 -5.79 12.65
CA LEU A 148 -2.47 -6.52 11.38
C LEU A 148 -3.90 -6.64 10.82
N THR A 149 -4.90 -6.78 11.70
CA THR A 149 -6.32 -6.77 11.30
C THR A 149 -6.69 -5.42 10.69
N LEU A 150 -6.27 -4.31 11.32
CA LEU A 150 -6.44 -2.97 10.76
C LEU A 150 -5.74 -2.83 9.40
N GLN A 151 -4.53 -3.38 9.24
CA GLN A 151 -3.84 -3.40 7.94
C GLN A 151 -4.66 -4.14 6.87
N GLY A 152 -5.23 -5.31 7.21
CA GLY A 152 -6.11 -6.07 6.32
C GLY A 152 -7.43 -5.36 6.00
N LEU A 153 -7.93 -4.49 6.88
CA LEU A 153 -9.09 -3.65 6.58
C LEU A 153 -8.76 -2.48 5.64
N VAL A 154 -7.55 -1.92 5.76
CA VAL A 154 -7.07 -0.84 4.88
C VAL A 154 -6.76 -1.37 3.49
N ASP A 155 -5.98 -2.44 3.42
CA ASP A 155 -5.59 -3.13 2.19
C ASP A 155 -5.81 -4.63 2.38
N PRO A 156 -6.97 -5.18 1.97
CA PRO A 156 -7.21 -6.61 2.10
C PRO A 156 -6.25 -7.47 1.28
N GLN A 157 -5.58 -6.91 0.25
CA GLN A 157 -4.53 -7.64 -0.48
C GLN A 157 -3.34 -7.97 0.41
N PHE A 158 -3.14 -7.22 1.50
CA PHE A 158 -2.11 -7.51 2.49
C PHE A 158 -2.13 -8.97 2.96
N LEU A 159 -3.31 -9.58 3.07
CA LEU A 159 -3.47 -10.97 3.49
C LEU A 159 -3.11 -12.00 2.41
N THR A 160 -2.88 -11.58 1.17
CA THR A 160 -2.51 -12.46 0.06
C THR A 160 -1.03 -12.32 -0.30
N LEU A 161 -0.28 -11.53 0.46
CA LEU A 161 1.14 -11.31 0.24
C LEU A 161 2.00 -12.50 0.70
N PRO A 162 3.15 -12.75 0.05
CA PRO A 162 4.09 -13.80 0.42
C PRO A 162 4.73 -13.60 1.80
N LEU A 163 4.69 -12.39 2.37
CA LEU A 163 5.25 -12.09 3.70
C LEU A 163 4.71 -13.02 4.80
N TRP A 164 3.51 -13.57 4.64
CA TRP A 164 2.91 -14.48 5.61
C TRP A 164 3.57 -15.86 5.65
N SER A 165 4.43 -16.19 4.69
CA SER A 165 5.30 -17.36 4.76
C SER A 165 6.47 -17.16 5.73
N ASN A 166 6.70 -15.94 6.23
CA ASN A 166 7.70 -15.67 7.26
C ASN A 166 7.31 -16.36 8.59
N PRO A 167 8.19 -17.15 9.22
CA PRO A 167 7.91 -17.82 10.50
C PRO A 167 7.45 -16.90 11.64
N GLU A 168 7.90 -15.64 11.69
CA GLU A 168 7.47 -14.66 12.70
C GLU A 168 6.02 -14.20 12.51
N LEU A 169 5.49 -14.26 11.28
CA LEU A 169 4.16 -13.76 10.91
C LEU A 169 3.16 -14.87 10.65
N ALA A 170 3.62 -16.05 10.21
CA ALA A 170 2.78 -17.18 9.88
C ALA A 170 1.78 -17.56 11.00
N PRO A 171 2.17 -17.61 12.29
CA PRO A 171 1.23 -17.92 13.38
C PRO A 171 0.10 -16.89 13.52
N LEU A 172 0.32 -15.65 13.08
CA LEU A 172 -0.65 -14.56 13.18
C LEU A 172 -1.61 -14.51 11.99
N GLN A 173 -1.31 -15.21 10.89
CA GLN A 173 -2.12 -15.13 9.68
C GLN A 173 -3.56 -15.58 9.91
N ALA A 174 -3.75 -16.73 10.54
CA ALA A 174 -5.08 -17.29 10.78
C ALA A 174 -5.98 -16.36 11.64
N PRO A 175 -5.56 -15.88 12.83
CA PRO A 175 -6.40 -14.98 13.62
C PRO A 175 -6.62 -13.63 12.92
N VAL A 176 -5.61 -13.09 12.23
CA VAL A 176 -5.77 -11.82 11.48
C VAL A 176 -6.76 -11.97 10.33
N LEU A 177 -6.66 -13.05 9.54
CA LEU A 177 -7.59 -13.34 8.46
C LEU A 177 -9.02 -13.46 8.99
N GLN A 178 -9.22 -14.22 10.07
CA GLN A 178 -10.54 -14.42 10.66
C GLN A 178 -11.17 -13.11 11.14
N ARG A 179 -10.41 -12.28 11.89
CA ARG A 179 -10.90 -10.98 12.37
C ARG A 179 -11.17 -10.01 11.23
N THR A 180 -10.31 -10.00 10.21
CA THR A 180 -10.49 -9.15 9.02
C THR A 180 -11.76 -9.53 8.26
N LEU A 181 -11.94 -10.82 7.94
CA LEU A 181 -13.15 -11.31 7.26
C LEU A 181 -14.41 -10.99 8.07
N SER A 182 -14.40 -11.23 9.38
CA SER A 182 -15.54 -10.93 10.25
C SER A 182 -15.96 -9.44 10.18
N HIS A 183 -14.98 -8.53 10.18
CA HIS A 183 -15.24 -7.10 10.06
C HIS A 183 -15.73 -6.67 8.66
N LEU A 184 -15.14 -7.24 7.60
CA LEU A 184 -15.56 -6.97 6.22
C LEU A 184 -16.98 -7.52 5.94
N GLU A 185 -17.29 -8.70 6.44
CA GLU A 185 -18.61 -9.33 6.31
C GLU A 185 -19.68 -8.57 7.08
N ALA A 186 -19.39 -8.13 8.31
CA ALA A 186 -20.30 -7.25 9.05
C ALA A 186 -20.53 -5.91 8.33
N LEU A 187 -19.50 -5.37 7.67
CA LEU A 187 -19.62 -4.16 6.86
C LEU A 187 -20.48 -4.38 5.60
N LEU A 188 -20.32 -5.53 4.94
CA LEU A 188 -21.11 -5.92 3.77
C LEU A 188 -22.58 -6.15 4.14
N ALA A 189 -22.84 -6.88 5.22
CA ALA A 189 -24.19 -7.20 5.69
C ALA A 189 -25.00 -5.94 6.04
N ALA A 190 -24.34 -4.92 6.57
CA ALA A 190 -24.97 -3.63 6.87
C ALA A 190 -25.19 -2.74 5.62
N MET A 191 -24.65 -3.11 4.45
CA MET A 191 -24.63 -2.28 3.25
C MET A 191 -25.76 -2.63 2.27
N PRO A 192 -26.49 -1.65 1.73
CA PRO A 192 -27.46 -1.89 0.66
C PRO A 192 -26.79 -2.50 -0.57
N THR A 193 -27.47 -3.45 -1.22
CA THR A 193 -26.94 -4.18 -2.40
C THR A 193 -26.69 -3.30 -3.63
N GLY A 194 -27.35 -2.14 -3.70
CA GLY A 194 -27.14 -1.11 -4.73
C GLY A 194 -26.06 -0.07 -4.40
N HIS A 195 -25.42 -0.16 -3.22
CA HIS A 195 -24.37 0.77 -2.84
C HIS A 195 -23.14 0.61 -3.76
N ARG A 196 -22.56 1.73 -4.21
CA ARG A 196 -21.44 1.75 -5.18
C ARG A 196 -20.19 0.94 -4.79
N HIS A 197 -20.01 0.63 -3.50
CA HIS A 197 -18.87 -0.18 -3.01
C HIS A 197 -19.25 -1.61 -2.60
N TYR A 198 -20.53 -1.99 -2.78
CA TYR A 198 -21.02 -3.31 -2.37
C TYR A 198 -20.29 -4.43 -3.13
N ASN A 199 -20.25 -4.35 -4.46
CA ASN A 199 -19.66 -5.40 -5.29
C ASN A 199 -18.14 -5.54 -5.04
N ALA A 200 -17.42 -4.42 -4.89
CA ALA A 200 -15.99 -4.44 -4.57
C ALA A 200 -15.70 -5.11 -3.21
N LEU A 201 -16.49 -4.80 -2.18
CA LEU A 201 -16.35 -5.43 -0.86
C LEU A 201 -16.71 -6.92 -0.89
N TYR A 202 -17.82 -7.25 -1.57
CA TYR A 202 -18.29 -8.62 -1.76
C TYR A 202 -17.22 -9.49 -2.46
N GLU A 203 -16.69 -9.01 -3.58
CA GLU A 203 -15.62 -9.67 -4.32
C GLU A 203 -14.38 -9.88 -3.45
N ARG A 204 -13.99 -8.86 -2.69
CA ARG A 204 -12.79 -8.95 -1.83
C ARG A 204 -12.91 -10.01 -0.75
N ILE A 205 -14.08 -10.14 -0.12
CA ILE A 205 -14.35 -11.20 0.86
C ILE A 205 -14.22 -12.57 0.22
N LEU A 206 -14.80 -12.76 -0.98
CA LEU A 206 -14.71 -14.03 -1.71
C LEU A 206 -13.27 -14.36 -2.12
N LEU A 207 -12.54 -13.40 -2.67
CA LEU A 207 -11.15 -13.59 -3.07
C LEU A 207 -10.25 -13.92 -1.88
N LEU A 208 -10.47 -13.28 -0.72
CA LEU A 208 -9.75 -13.62 0.51
C LEU A 208 -10.06 -15.04 0.99
N ARG A 209 -11.34 -15.42 1.00
CA ARG A 209 -11.74 -16.78 1.37
C ARG A 209 -11.13 -17.81 0.41
N TRP A 210 -11.22 -17.56 -0.89
CA TRP A 210 -10.66 -18.41 -1.94
C TRP A 210 -9.13 -18.53 -1.81
N TRP A 211 -8.40 -17.42 -1.62
CA TRP A 211 -6.95 -17.43 -1.51
C TRP A 211 -6.42 -18.30 -0.36
N HIS A 212 -7.18 -18.35 0.73
CA HIS A 212 -6.87 -19.04 1.99
C HIS A 212 -7.65 -20.35 2.20
N ASP A 213 -8.25 -20.90 1.14
CA ASP A 213 -8.96 -22.19 1.16
C ASP A 213 -10.08 -22.24 2.23
N ARG A 214 -10.72 -21.08 2.46
CA ARG A 214 -11.89 -20.97 3.33
C ARG A 214 -13.16 -21.28 2.56
N PRO A 215 -14.20 -21.84 3.21
CA PRO A 215 -15.49 -22.10 2.57
C PRO A 215 -16.06 -20.85 1.89
N LEU A 216 -16.49 -21.00 0.65
CA LEU A 216 -17.13 -19.94 -0.13
C LEU A 216 -18.65 -20.01 0.03
N PRO A 217 -19.35 -18.89 0.32
CA PRO A 217 -20.80 -18.84 0.25
C PRO A 217 -21.28 -18.97 -1.21
N PRO A 218 -22.59 -19.18 -1.45
CA PRO A 218 -23.16 -19.19 -2.80
C PRO A 218 -22.78 -17.93 -3.60
N ILE A 219 -22.16 -18.14 -4.76
CA ILE A 219 -21.56 -17.05 -5.55
C ILE A 219 -22.59 -16.44 -6.48
N LYS A 220 -22.90 -15.16 -6.25
CA LYS A 220 -23.64 -14.27 -7.17
C LYS A 220 -22.78 -13.86 -8.36
N ARG A 221 -22.83 -14.64 -9.44
CA ARG A 221 -22.00 -14.53 -10.65
C ARG A 221 -22.07 -13.14 -11.31
N GLU A 222 -23.25 -12.55 -11.30
CA GLU A 222 -23.58 -11.25 -11.90
C GLU A 222 -22.91 -10.07 -11.18
N ARG A 223 -22.39 -10.28 -9.96
CA ARG A 223 -21.75 -9.23 -9.15
C ARG A 223 -20.23 -9.24 -9.20
N LEU A 224 -19.63 -10.24 -9.85
CA LEU A 224 -18.18 -10.37 -9.96
C LEU A 224 -17.65 -9.57 -11.13
N THR A 225 -16.42 -9.04 -11.01
CA THR A 225 -15.64 -8.63 -12.17
C THR A 225 -15.26 -9.86 -13.02
N PRO A 226 -14.89 -9.69 -14.30
CA PRO A 226 -14.38 -10.80 -15.11
C PRO A 226 -13.18 -11.49 -14.46
N ALA A 227 -12.25 -10.73 -13.87
CA ALA A 227 -11.08 -11.28 -13.19
C ALA A 227 -11.45 -12.16 -11.99
N ALA A 228 -12.33 -11.67 -11.10
CA ALA A 228 -12.78 -12.47 -9.97
C ALA A 228 -13.64 -13.68 -10.39
N TYR A 229 -14.42 -13.57 -11.47
CA TYR A 229 -15.14 -14.71 -12.02
C TYR A 229 -14.17 -15.82 -12.45
N VAL A 230 -13.11 -15.47 -13.19
CA VAL A 230 -12.08 -16.46 -13.59
C VAL A 230 -11.42 -17.07 -12.37
N ALA A 231 -11.06 -16.27 -11.37
CA ALA A 231 -10.42 -16.79 -10.14
C ALA A 231 -11.30 -17.77 -9.36
N LEU A 232 -12.59 -17.48 -9.23
CA LEU A 232 -13.50 -18.24 -8.38
C LEU A 232 -14.18 -19.41 -9.10
N LEU A 233 -14.41 -19.28 -10.40
CA LEU A 233 -15.24 -20.20 -11.18
C LEU A 233 -14.58 -20.68 -12.48
N GLY A 234 -13.47 -20.08 -12.93
CA GLY A 234 -12.88 -20.34 -14.24
C GLY A 234 -12.46 -21.79 -14.47
N GLU A 235 -11.99 -22.49 -13.44
CA GLU A 235 -11.63 -23.91 -13.53
C GLU A 235 -12.86 -24.82 -13.70
N ARG A 236 -13.98 -24.47 -13.09
CA ARG A 236 -15.22 -25.26 -13.09
C ARG A 236 -16.10 -24.94 -14.30
N GLU A 237 -16.06 -23.69 -14.76
CA GLU A 237 -16.89 -23.15 -15.81
C GLU A 237 -16.04 -22.45 -16.90
N PRO A 238 -15.03 -23.12 -17.51
CA PRO A 238 -14.05 -22.48 -18.38
C PRO A 238 -14.67 -21.83 -19.62
N GLN A 239 -15.63 -22.49 -20.25
CA GLN A 239 -16.30 -21.96 -21.44
C GLN A 239 -17.15 -20.71 -21.13
N ALA A 240 -17.83 -20.69 -19.98
CA ALA A 240 -18.58 -19.52 -19.54
C ALA A 240 -17.65 -18.34 -19.21
N ALA A 241 -16.50 -18.63 -18.58
CA ALA A 241 -15.46 -17.63 -18.32
C ALA A 241 -14.90 -17.04 -19.63
N ILE A 242 -14.55 -17.88 -20.61
CA ILE A 242 -14.08 -17.43 -21.94
C ILE A 242 -15.15 -16.57 -22.63
N ALA A 243 -16.41 -17.02 -22.66
CA ALA A 243 -17.50 -16.27 -23.27
C ALA A 243 -17.71 -14.90 -22.61
N ARG A 244 -17.57 -14.82 -21.29
CA ARG A 244 -17.61 -13.55 -20.56
C ARG A 244 -16.45 -12.64 -20.94
N LEU A 245 -15.21 -13.14 -20.93
CA LEU A 245 -14.03 -12.36 -21.32
C LEU A 245 -14.13 -11.86 -22.76
N ASN A 246 -14.61 -12.67 -23.69
CA ASN A 246 -14.79 -12.29 -25.09
C ASN A 246 -15.83 -11.16 -25.25
N ARG A 247 -16.92 -11.16 -24.48
CA ARG A 247 -17.91 -10.07 -24.51
C ARG A 247 -17.33 -8.74 -24.01
N GLU A 248 -16.48 -8.76 -22.99
CA GLU A 248 -15.82 -7.56 -22.48
C GLU A 248 -14.76 -7.04 -23.45
N LEU A 249 -13.93 -7.95 -23.99
CA LEU A 249 -12.89 -7.62 -24.96
C LEU A 249 -13.46 -7.10 -26.29
N ALA A 250 -14.65 -7.54 -26.70
CA ALA A 250 -15.32 -7.05 -27.90
C ALA A 250 -15.78 -5.59 -27.81
N GLN A 251 -15.86 -5.02 -26.60
CA GLN A 251 -16.25 -3.61 -26.40
C GLN A 251 -15.07 -2.64 -26.58
N VAL A 252 -13.84 -3.14 -26.69
CA VAL A 252 -12.62 -2.35 -26.76
C VAL A 252 -11.81 -2.76 -27.99
N GLU A 253 -11.45 -1.79 -28.82
CA GLU A 253 -10.78 -2.06 -30.09
C GLU A 253 -9.28 -2.38 -29.92
N GLY A 254 -8.85 -3.46 -30.60
CA GLY A 254 -7.45 -3.80 -30.89
C GLY A 254 -6.45 -3.54 -29.75
N PRO A 255 -5.46 -2.64 -29.93
CA PRO A 255 -4.34 -2.43 -28.99
C PRO A 255 -4.77 -1.80 -27.65
N GLN A 256 -6.02 -1.37 -27.50
CA GLN A 256 -6.54 -0.84 -26.24
C GLN A 256 -7.15 -1.90 -25.34
N GLN A 257 -7.31 -3.14 -25.84
CA GLN A 257 -7.88 -4.24 -25.07
C GLN A 257 -7.15 -4.44 -23.72
N PRO A 258 -7.89 -4.64 -22.61
CA PRO A 258 -7.28 -4.81 -21.30
C PRO A 258 -6.34 -6.04 -21.27
N PRO A 259 -5.03 -5.85 -21.06
CA PRO A 259 -4.05 -6.93 -21.07
C PRO A 259 -4.32 -7.98 -19.98
N GLU A 260 -4.92 -7.57 -18.86
CA GLU A 260 -5.34 -8.45 -17.79
C GLU A 260 -6.38 -9.48 -18.24
N LEU A 261 -7.35 -9.07 -19.07
CA LEU A 261 -8.39 -9.96 -19.59
C LEU A 261 -7.84 -10.89 -20.67
N LEU A 262 -6.92 -10.39 -21.50
CA LEU A 262 -6.21 -11.20 -22.50
C LEU A 262 -5.36 -12.29 -21.83
N LEU A 263 -4.68 -11.96 -20.73
CA LEU A 263 -3.90 -12.91 -19.94
C LEU A 263 -4.80 -14.00 -19.33
N LEU A 264 -5.91 -13.61 -18.71
CA LEU A 264 -6.88 -14.56 -18.14
C LEU A 264 -7.46 -15.49 -19.21
N ARG A 265 -7.75 -14.95 -20.39
CA ARG A 265 -8.24 -15.73 -21.53
C ARG A 265 -7.20 -16.74 -22.02
N ALA A 266 -5.92 -16.33 -22.11
CA ALA A 266 -4.81 -17.21 -22.44
C ALA A 266 -4.51 -18.28 -21.38
N TRP A 267 -4.83 -18.02 -20.11
CA TRP A 267 -4.74 -19.04 -19.06
C TRP A 267 -5.83 -20.12 -19.21
N LEU A 268 -7.07 -19.72 -19.53
CA LEU A 268 -8.20 -20.64 -19.74
C LEU A 268 -8.01 -21.54 -20.97
N ASP A 269 -7.61 -20.96 -22.12
CA ASP A 269 -7.27 -21.71 -23.32
C ASP A 269 -5.94 -21.21 -23.91
N LEU A 270 -4.88 -21.93 -23.56
CA LEU A 270 -3.52 -21.61 -23.97
C LEU A 270 -3.31 -21.80 -25.47
N GLN A 271 -3.93 -22.81 -26.08
CA GLN A 271 -3.70 -23.12 -27.49
C GLN A 271 -4.34 -22.06 -28.38
N GLN A 272 -5.53 -21.60 -28.01
CA GLN A 272 -6.26 -20.63 -28.82
C GLN A 272 -5.77 -19.19 -28.63
N TYR A 273 -5.39 -18.79 -27.42
CA TYR A 273 -5.28 -17.36 -27.07
C TYR A 273 -3.87 -16.86 -26.71
N LEU A 274 -2.86 -17.73 -26.64
CA LEU A 274 -1.49 -17.31 -26.27
C LEU A 274 -0.89 -16.31 -27.26
N ASP A 275 -1.07 -16.53 -28.56
CA ASP A 275 -0.45 -15.68 -29.59
C ASP A 275 -1.09 -14.30 -29.66
N ALA A 276 -2.43 -14.24 -29.50
CA ALA A 276 -3.15 -12.99 -29.37
C ALA A 276 -2.67 -12.16 -28.16
N TYR A 277 -2.44 -12.80 -27.01
CA TYR A 277 -1.88 -12.12 -25.84
C TYR A 277 -0.46 -11.58 -26.10
N ARG A 278 0.42 -12.40 -26.71
CA ARG A 278 1.79 -11.97 -27.05
C ARG A 278 1.82 -10.81 -28.04
N GLN A 279 0.92 -10.82 -29.02
CA GLN A 279 0.80 -9.74 -29.98
C GLN A 279 0.40 -8.43 -29.29
N ALA A 280 -0.62 -8.47 -28.42
CA ALA A 280 -1.07 -7.33 -27.65
C ALA A 280 0.03 -6.77 -26.72
N GLN A 281 0.85 -7.64 -26.11
CA GLN A 281 1.98 -7.19 -25.30
C GLN A 281 3.04 -6.42 -26.11
N ARG A 282 3.29 -6.80 -27.36
CA ARG A 282 4.27 -6.12 -28.23
C ARG A 282 3.77 -4.76 -28.71
N SER A 283 2.45 -4.61 -28.88
CA SER A 283 1.83 -3.38 -29.35
C SER A 283 1.42 -2.42 -28.22
N SER A 284 1.50 -2.84 -26.95
CA SER A 284 1.16 -1.97 -25.82
C SER A 284 2.18 -0.86 -25.64
N THR A 285 1.70 0.38 -25.61
CA THR A 285 2.47 1.59 -25.29
C THR A 285 2.40 1.95 -23.80
N ARG A 286 1.74 1.13 -22.96
CA ARG A 286 1.57 1.41 -21.53
C ARG A 286 2.89 1.21 -20.77
N ALA A 287 3.37 2.30 -20.16
CA ALA A 287 4.57 2.31 -19.33
C ALA A 287 4.41 1.36 -18.13
N GLY A 288 5.34 0.41 -17.96
CA GLY A 288 5.34 -0.59 -16.87
C GLY A 288 4.92 -2.00 -17.28
N GLU A 289 4.37 -2.17 -18.49
CA GLU A 289 4.00 -3.48 -19.06
C GLU A 289 5.14 -4.14 -19.87
N SER A 290 6.29 -3.47 -19.97
CA SER A 290 7.37 -3.74 -20.94
C SER A 290 8.14 -5.05 -20.73
N GLN A 291 8.03 -5.71 -19.57
CA GLN A 291 8.74 -6.96 -19.32
C GLN A 291 7.81 -8.16 -19.54
N PRO A 292 8.10 -9.06 -20.51
CA PRO A 292 7.32 -10.27 -20.73
C PRO A 292 7.38 -11.18 -19.50
N ILE A 293 6.32 -11.97 -19.27
CA ILE A 293 6.33 -12.98 -18.20
C ILE A 293 7.21 -14.14 -18.69
N PRO A 294 8.33 -14.47 -18.00
CA PRO A 294 9.21 -15.55 -18.43
C PRO A 294 8.48 -16.90 -18.46
N ASP A 295 8.64 -17.64 -19.56
CA ASP A 295 8.10 -19.00 -19.73
C ASP A 295 6.58 -19.16 -19.49
N LEU A 296 5.79 -18.12 -19.76
CA LEU A 296 4.34 -18.10 -19.49
C LEU A 296 3.60 -19.39 -19.90
N GLY A 297 3.78 -19.84 -21.16
CA GLY A 297 3.10 -21.03 -21.66
C GLY A 297 3.53 -22.33 -20.97
N ARG A 298 4.80 -22.44 -20.53
CA ARG A 298 5.28 -23.59 -19.74
C ARG A 298 4.64 -23.58 -18.36
N ARG A 299 4.60 -22.41 -17.70
CA ARG A 299 4.01 -22.24 -16.37
C ARG A 299 2.52 -22.55 -16.34
N ILE A 300 1.76 -22.12 -17.35
CA ILE A 300 0.32 -22.43 -17.48
C ILE A 300 0.11 -23.96 -17.61
N ARG A 301 0.97 -24.66 -18.35
CA ARG A 301 0.89 -26.13 -18.47
C ARG A 301 1.25 -26.85 -17.17
N GLN A 302 2.26 -26.37 -16.45
CA GLN A 302 2.73 -26.98 -15.20
C GLN A 302 1.80 -26.72 -14.01
N HIS A 303 1.15 -25.56 -13.98
CA HIS A 303 0.24 -25.16 -12.89
C HIS A 303 -1.16 -24.94 -13.44
N ARG A 304 -1.94 -26.03 -13.57
CA ARG A 304 -3.34 -25.94 -14.01
C ARG A 304 -4.28 -25.41 -12.92
N ASP A 305 -3.92 -25.53 -11.64
CA ASP A 305 -4.56 -24.80 -10.56
C ASP A 305 -4.21 -23.30 -10.66
N PHE A 306 -5.22 -22.45 -10.71
CA PHE A 306 -5.11 -21.01 -10.92
C PHE A 306 -4.31 -20.36 -9.80
N LYS A 307 -4.57 -20.75 -8.55
CA LYS A 307 -3.89 -20.17 -7.37
C LYS A 307 -2.41 -20.53 -7.37
N ALA A 308 -2.06 -21.77 -7.68
CA ALA A 308 -0.69 -22.24 -7.84
C ALA A 308 0.00 -21.52 -8.99
N TRP A 309 -0.70 -21.31 -10.12
CA TRP A 309 -0.18 -20.54 -11.23
C TRP A 309 0.13 -19.10 -10.84
N LEU A 310 -0.77 -18.40 -10.14
CA LEU A 310 -0.54 -17.04 -9.65
C LEU A 310 0.71 -16.91 -8.77
N ARG A 311 1.05 -17.98 -8.03
CA ARG A 311 2.20 -18.06 -7.12
C ARG A 311 3.47 -18.62 -7.77
N SER A 312 3.41 -19.01 -9.04
CA SER A 312 4.52 -19.70 -9.73
C SER A 312 5.70 -18.79 -10.07
N VAL A 313 5.49 -17.46 -10.11
CA VAL A 313 6.54 -16.47 -10.36
C VAL A 313 7.01 -15.90 -9.03
N GLU A 314 8.33 -15.81 -8.87
CA GLU A 314 8.94 -15.24 -7.68
C GLU A 314 8.37 -13.85 -7.37
N PRO A 315 8.00 -13.58 -6.10
CA PRO A 315 7.48 -12.28 -5.73
C PRO A 315 8.45 -11.14 -6.03
N GLN A 316 7.93 -10.06 -6.59
CA GLN A 316 8.73 -8.86 -6.85
C GLN A 316 8.46 -7.79 -5.79
N PRO A 317 9.47 -7.02 -5.36
CA PRO A 317 9.25 -5.92 -4.42
C PRO A 317 8.15 -4.97 -4.92
N ARG A 318 7.23 -4.59 -4.04
CA ARG A 318 6.20 -3.60 -4.39
C ARG A 318 6.88 -2.26 -4.69
N GLN A 319 6.83 -1.81 -5.94
CA GLN A 319 7.26 -0.46 -6.31
C GLN A 319 6.11 0.51 -6.05
N PHE A 320 6.28 1.43 -5.11
CA PHE A 320 5.42 2.61 -5.08
C PHE A 320 5.97 3.60 -6.09
N GLN A 321 5.10 4.17 -6.94
CA GLN A 321 5.49 5.31 -7.76
C GLN A 321 6.06 6.37 -6.81
N THR A 322 7.19 6.96 -7.20
CA THR A 322 7.80 8.12 -6.53
C THR A 322 6.77 9.23 -6.50
N THR A 323 5.90 9.20 -5.50
CA THR A 323 5.02 10.32 -5.27
C THR A 323 5.96 11.43 -4.82
N ASN A 324 6.05 12.47 -5.65
CA ASN A 324 6.56 13.78 -5.33
C ASN A 324 5.72 14.39 -4.18
N LEU A 325 5.54 13.68 -3.06
CA LEU A 325 4.78 14.07 -1.87
C LEU A 325 5.37 15.36 -1.27
N GLY A 326 6.69 15.53 -1.37
CA GLY A 326 7.38 16.76 -1.01
C GLY A 326 7.12 17.95 -1.95
N ALA A 327 6.77 17.68 -3.21
CA ALA A 327 6.53 18.71 -4.22
C ALA A 327 5.30 19.57 -3.96
N TYR A 328 4.24 18.96 -3.44
CA TYR A 328 2.99 19.64 -3.17
C TYR A 328 2.89 20.09 -1.72
N THR A 329 3.34 19.27 -0.77
CA THR A 329 3.21 19.54 0.67
C THR A 329 4.22 20.57 1.17
N TYR A 330 5.47 20.47 0.72
CA TYR A 330 6.57 21.36 1.13
C TYR A 330 7.05 22.27 0.00
N ARG A 331 6.30 22.31 -1.11
CA ARG A 331 6.64 23.06 -2.34
C ARG A 331 8.03 22.74 -2.89
N ASN A 332 8.55 21.55 -2.59
CA ASN A 332 9.87 21.12 -3.02
C ASN A 332 9.76 20.08 -4.14
N ARG A 333 9.57 20.57 -5.38
CA ARG A 333 9.39 19.74 -6.59
C ARG A 333 10.57 18.83 -6.91
N ASN A 334 11.70 19.08 -6.25
CA ASN A 334 12.96 18.42 -6.48
C ASN A 334 13.24 17.29 -5.49
N ILE A 335 12.31 16.90 -4.62
CA ILE A 335 12.56 15.79 -3.70
C ILE A 335 11.47 14.73 -3.81
N ALA A 336 11.84 13.62 -4.44
CA ALA A 336 11.12 12.36 -4.36
C ALA A 336 11.52 11.67 -3.05
N ILE A 337 10.70 11.80 -2.02
CA ILE A 337 10.86 11.06 -0.77
C ILE A 337 10.15 9.72 -0.94
N ASN A 338 10.92 8.65 -1.11
CA ASN A 338 10.35 7.30 -1.11
C ASN A 338 10.17 6.83 0.34
N PRO A 339 8.96 6.51 0.78
CA PRO A 339 8.77 5.94 2.11
C PRO A 339 9.54 4.62 2.23
N LEU A 340 10.08 4.33 3.42
CA LEU A 340 10.73 3.04 3.65
C LEU A 340 9.71 1.92 3.46
N ILE A 341 9.96 0.95 2.60
CA ILE A 341 9.05 -0.18 2.37
C ILE A 341 9.54 -1.35 3.23
N PRO A 342 8.65 -2.15 3.85
CA PRO A 342 9.10 -3.34 4.54
C PRO A 342 9.72 -4.37 3.61
N ASP A 343 10.84 -4.93 4.08
CA ASP A 343 11.43 -6.13 3.51
C ASP A 343 10.39 -7.26 3.51
N GLY A 344 10.34 -8.03 2.41
CA GLY A 344 9.42 -9.17 2.26
C GLY A 344 7.99 -8.81 1.80
N VAL A 345 7.64 -7.53 1.63
CA VAL A 345 6.39 -7.12 0.97
C VAL A 345 6.56 -7.20 -0.55
N GLY A 346 6.70 -8.44 -1.03
CA GLY A 346 6.64 -8.78 -2.44
C GLY A 346 5.20 -8.87 -2.94
N LEU A 347 4.97 -8.63 -4.21
CA LEU A 347 3.72 -8.91 -4.91
C LEU A 347 3.92 -10.09 -5.84
N TYR A 348 2.94 -10.99 -5.92
CA TYR A 348 2.90 -12.02 -6.95
C TYR A 348 2.64 -11.36 -8.31
N PRO A 349 3.59 -11.39 -9.26
CA PRO A 349 3.46 -10.63 -10.51
C PRO A 349 2.26 -11.03 -11.34
N LEU A 350 1.93 -12.33 -11.36
CA LEU A 350 0.75 -12.84 -12.06
C LEU A 350 -0.56 -12.40 -11.41
N ALA A 351 -0.63 -12.34 -10.07
CA ALA A 351 -1.81 -11.81 -9.38
C ALA A 351 -2.03 -10.32 -9.64
N GLN A 352 -0.96 -9.55 -9.86
CA GLN A 352 -1.06 -8.16 -10.28
C GLN A 352 -1.53 -8.02 -11.73
N ARG A 353 -0.92 -8.78 -12.65
CA ARG A 353 -1.22 -8.70 -14.09
C ARG A 353 -2.60 -9.22 -14.47
N THR A 354 -3.22 -10.05 -13.63
CA THR A 354 -4.60 -10.53 -13.83
C THR A 354 -5.67 -9.54 -13.38
N GLY A 355 -5.27 -8.42 -12.76
CA GLY A 355 -6.21 -7.40 -12.29
C GLY A 355 -7.00 -7.78 -11.04
N LEU A 356 -6.75 -8.95 -10.44
CA LEU A 356 -7.47 -9.45 -9.24
C LEU A 356 -7.43 -8.48 -8.06
N TYR A 357 -6.37 -7.68 -7.99
CA TYR A 357 -6.13 -6.70 -6.94
C TYR A 357 -5.73 -5.33 -7.52
N ALA A 358 -6.23 -4.98 -8.70
CA ALA A 358 -5.90 -3.72 -9.37
C ALA A 358 -6.21 -2.49 -8.49
N ALA A 359 -5.52 -1.36 -8.69
CA ALA A 359 -5.72 -0.16 -7.86
C ALA A 359 -7.17 0.36 -7.87
N ALA A 360 -7.92 0.15 -8.96
CA ALA A 360 -9.36 0.45 -9.06
C ALA A 360 -10.23 -0.39 -8.10
N THR A 361 -9.67 -1.47 -7.51
CA THR A 361 -10.28 -2.36 -6.52
C THR A 361 -9.82 -2.08 -5.08
N ASN A 362 -8.90 -1.13 -4.87
CA ASN A 362 -8.63 -0.62 -3.53
C ASN A 362 -9.87 0.11 -3.02
N PHE A 363 -10.10 0.06 -1.71
CA PHE A 363 -11.19 0.85 -1.14
C PHE A 363 -10.98 2.33 -1.49
N PRO A 364 -12.01 3.02 -1.97
CA PRO A 364 -11.92 4.41 -2.41
C PRO A 364 -11.45 5.31 -1.26
N ALA A 365 -10.83 6.44 -1.58
CA ALA A 365 -10.37 7.39 -0.56
C ALA A 365 -11.45 7.75 0.46
N ILE A 366 -12.72 7.84 0.03
CA ILE A 366 -13.87 8.14 0.88
C ILE A 366 -14.69 6.87 1.12
N PHE A 367 -14.64 6.31 2.34
CA PHE A 367 -15.50 5.18 2.73
C PHE A 367 -15.92 5.28 4.21
N PRO A 368 -16.84 6.19 4.58
CA PRO A 368 -17.08 6.59 5.96
C PRO A 368 -17.46 5.47 6.94
N ARG A 369 -18.12 4.42 6.45
CA ARG A 369 -18.47 3.25 7.29
C ARG A 369 -17.23 2.41 7.65
N LEU A 370 -16.30 2.23 6.70
CA LEU A 370 -15.02 1.58 6.95
C LEU A 370 -14.16 2.47 7.85
N ASP A 371 -14.10 3.78 7.56
CA ASP A 371 -13.30 4.74 8.32
C ASP A 371 -13.70 4.75 9.81
N ARG A 372 -15.00 4.81 10.12
CA ARG A 372 -15.51 4.73 11.50
C ARG A 372 -15.20 3.39 12.17
N ARG A 373 -15.23 2.29 11.42
CA ARG A 373 -14.92 0.96 11.97
C ARG A 373 -13.43 0.84 12.30
N ILE A 374 -12.55 1.33 11.43
CA ILE A 374 -11.11 1.40 11.65
C ILE A 374 -10.81 2.27 12.88
N ASP A 375 -11.40 3.47 12.95
CA ASP A 375 -11.18 4.38 14.08
C ASP A 375 -11.65 3.77 15.41
N ARG A 376 -12.85 3.17 15.45
CA ARG A 376 -13.36 2.49 16.65
C ARG A 376 -12.41 1.38 17.10
N LEU A 377 -12.07 0.46 16.20
CA LEU A 377 -11.21 -0.68 16.52
C LEU A 377 -9.83 -0.22 17.02
N ARG A 378 -9.23 0.77 16.35
CA ARG A 378 -7.95 1.36 16.75
C ARG A 378 -8.04 2.04 18.13
N SER A 379 -9.11 2.81 18.37
CA SER A 379 -9.31 3.54 19.62
C SER A 379 -9.47 2.59 20.80
N GLU A 380 -10.40 1.63 20.68
CA GLU A 380 -10.80 0.73 21.76
C GLU A 380 -9.75 -0.33 22.05
N ARG A 381 -9.08 -0.87 21.02
CA ARG A 381 -8.17 -2.01 21.18
C ARG A 381 -6.70 -1.63 21.26
N LEU A 382 -6.31 -0.49 20.69
CA LEU A 382 -4.91 -0.02 20.72
C LEU A 382 -4.71 1.25 21.56
N GLY A 383 -5.78 1.86 22.07
CA GLY A 383 -5.68 3.12 22.83
C GLY A 383 -5.24 4.31 21.97
N LEU A 384 -5.47 4.26 20.66
CA LEU A 384 -5.03 5.25 19.69
C LEU A 384 -6.25 5.95 19.04
N PRO A 385 -6.91 6.88 19.74
CA PRO A 385 -8.10 7.56 19.21
C PRO A 385 -7.77 8.52 18.07
N HIS A 386 -8.77 8.92 17.28
CA HIS A 386 -8.59 9.99 16.30
C HIS A 386 -8.00 11.25 16.97
N PRO A 387 -7.06 12.00 16.32
CA PRO A 387 -6.44 13.18 16.91
C PRO A 387 -7.41 14.22 17.46
N THR A 388 -8.60 14.35 16.88
CA THR A 388 -9.64 15.30 17.30
C THR A 388 -10.54 14.80 18.43
N ALA A 389 -10.42 13.53 18.84
CA ALA A 389 -11.28 12.96 19.89
C ALA A 389 -10.86 13.36 21.31
N ARG A 390 -9.63 13.87 21.49
CA ARG A 390 -9.09 14.31 22.80
C ARG A 390 -9.20 15.81 23.06
N SER A 391 -9.52 16.63 22.06
CA SER A 391 -9.87 18.03 22.30
C SER A 391 -11.36 18.09 22.62
N GLY A 392 -11.76 18.75 23.70
CA GLY A 392 -13.16 19.03 24.05
C GLY A 392 -13.96 19.85 23.02
N SER A 393 -13.50 19.93 21.77
CA SER A 393 -14.21 20.46 20.62
C SER A 393 -14.95 19.31 19.91
N ARG A 394 -16.13 18.96 20.44
CA ARG A 394 -17.21 18.53 19.55
C ARG A 394 -17.45 19.68 18.57
N PHE A 395 -16.87 19.61 17.38
CA PHE A 395 -17.47 20.30 16.25
C PHE A 395 -18.79 19.57 15.99
N GLU A 396 -19.85 20.05 16.65
CA GLU A 396 -21.21 19.72 16.26
C GLU A 396 -21.39 20.25 14.85
N ILE A 397 -21.37 19.33 13.88
CA ILE A 397 -21.91 19.63 12.55
C ILE A 397 -23.39 19.89 12.81
N PRO A 398 -23.91 21.11 12.59
CA PRO A 398 -25.32 21.36 12.76
C PRO A 398 -26.06 20.38 11.85
N GLU A 399 -26.88 19.50 12.44
CA GLU A 399 -27.82 18.71 11.67
C GLU A 399 -28.58 19.69 10.77
N GLN A 400 -28.59 19.38 9.47
CA GLN A 400 -29.34 20.13 8.49
C GLN A 400 -30.74 20.35 9.06
N ARG A 401 -31.07 21.61 9.39
CA ARG A 401 -32.45 21.99 9.63
C ARG A 401 -33.20 21.65 8.35
N SER A 402 -33.87 20.51 8.40
CA SER A 402 -35.04 20.20 7.61
C SER A 402 -35.84 21.49 7.48
N ARG A 403 -35.80 22.11 6.30
CA ARG A 403 -36.83 23.06 5.91
C ARG A 403 -38.08 22.20 5.70
N ALA A 404 -38.74 21.89 6.82
CA ALA A 404 -40.13 21.52 6.80
C ALA A 404 -40.86 22.69 6.13
N ALA A 405 -41.45 22.39 4.97
CA ALA A 405 -42.39 23.26 4.31
C ALA A 405 -43.53 23.53 5.29
N SER A 406 -43.48 24.67 5.98
CA SER A 406 -44.66 25.25 6.61
C SER A 406 -45.48 25.87 5.49
N GLY A 407 -46.32 25.05 4.88
CA GLY A 407 -47.51 25.55 4.22
C GLY A 407 -48.43 26.19 5.25
N LYS A 408 -49.04 27.30 4.85
CA LYS A 408 -50.45 27.69 5.08
C LYS A 408 -50.63 29.19 4.79
N PRO A 409 -51.85 29.64 4.51
CA PRO A 409 -52.93 29.02 3.74
C PRO A 409 -53.12 29.67 2.36
#